data_AF-A0A5C5W1X5-F1
#
_entry.id   AF-A0A5C5W1X5-F1
#
_cell.length_a   1.000
_cell.length_b   1.000
_cell.length_c   1.000
_cell.angle_alpha   90.00
_cell.angle_beta   90.00
_cell.angle_gamma   90.00
#
_symmetry.space_group_name_H-M   'P 1'
#
loop_
_entity.id
_entity.type
_entity.pdbx_description
1 polymer ?
#
loop_
_entity_poly.entity_id
_entity_poly.type
_entity_poly.pdbx_seq_one_letter_code
_entity_poly.pdbx_strand_id
1 'polypeptide(L)'
;MTIRDCKPGQKVRITQVIDRREGNWQSEIVGTIEWLRQQKTGSWFTHSKDDKLWLYRVRLKKDDGELTTLTVDPLMRVDVLN
;
A
#
# COMPACT_ATOMS: atom_id res chain seq x y z
N MET A 1 8.96 -9.71 -5.70
CA MET A 1 9.40 -8.71 -4.70
C MET A 1 8.16 -8.20 -3.99
N THR A 2 8.23 -7.93 -2.69
CA THR A 2 7.11 -7.35 -1.94
C THR A 2 7.37 -5.88 -1.67
N ILE A 3 6.33 -5.09 -1.43
CA ILE A 3 6.50 -3.67 -1.06
C ILE A 3 7.33 -3.50 0.22
N ARG A 4 7.44 -4.54 1.04
CA ARG A 4 8.25 -4.54 2.28
C ARG A 4 9.74 -4.59 2.03
N ASP A 5 10.16 -5.03 0.86
CA ASP A 5 11.56 -5.06 0.44
C ASP A 5 12.01 -3.72 -0.17
N CYS A 6 11.06 -2.84 -0.47
CA CYS A 6 11.31 -1.53 -1.06
C CYS A 6 11.77 -0.51 0.00
N LYS A 7 12.47 0.52 -0.47
CA LYS A 7 13.09 1.58 0.33
C LYS A 7 12.53 2.96 -0.06
N PRO A 8 12.50 3.92 0.88
CA PRO A 8 12.24 5.32 0.55
C PRO A 8 13.14 5.82 -0.59
N GLY A 9 12.59 6.64 -1.47
CA GLY A 9 13.25 7.18 -2.66
C GLY A 9 13.11 6.33 -3.91
N GLN A 10 12.66 5.08 -3.83
CA GLN A 10 12.43 4.25 -5.02
C GLN A 10 11.14 4.65 -5.74
N LYS A 11 11.20 4.81 -7.06
CA LYS A 11 10.02 4.94 -7.91
C LYS A 11 9.45 3.55 -8.17
N VAL A 12 8.15 3.38 -7.94
CA VAL A 12 7.47 2.09 -8.04
C VAL A 12 6.14 2.20 -8.78
N ARG A 13 5.75 1.13 -9.47
CA ARG A 13 4.37 0.85 -9.82
C ARG A 13 3.80 -0.14 -8.83
N ILE A 14 2.65 0.19 -8.26
CA ILE A 14 1.89 -0.67 -7.36
C ILE A 14 0.61 -1.06 -8.06
N THR A 15 0.33 -2.37 -8.12
CA THR A 15 -0.94 -2.90 -8.59
C THR A 15 -1.68 -3.51 -7.41
N GLN A 16 -2.87 -2.99 -7.09
CA GLN A 16 -3.76 -3.57 -6.09
C GLN A 16 -4.85 -4.39 -6.78
N VAL A 17 -5.22 -5.52 -6.19
CA VAL A 17 -6.27 -6.40 -6.70
C VAL A 17 -7.32 -6.58 -5.62
N ILE A 18 -8.56 -6.23 -5.95
CA ILE A 18 -9.75 -6.55 -5.17
C ILE A 18 -10.40 -7.76 -5.82
N ASP A 19 -10.23 -8.92 -5.19
CA ASP A 19 -10.89 -10.16 -5.60
C ASP A 19 -12.40 -10.04 -5.36
N ARG A 20 -13.18 -10.34 -6.40
CA ARG A 20 -14.65 -10.32 -6.34
C ARG A 20 -15.22 -11.48 -7.12
N ARG A 21 -16.43 -11.86 -6.73
CA ARG A 21 -17.22 -12.91 -7.38
C ARG A 21 -17.42 -12.71 -8.89
N GLU A 22 -17.58 -11.46 -9.34
CA GLU A 22 -17.82 -11.13 -10.76
C GLU A 22 -16.54 -10.76 -11.53
N GLY A 23 -15.37 -10.96 -10.93
CA GLY A 23 -14.08 -10.67 -11.53
C GLY A 23 -13.26 -9.65 -10.75
N ASN A 24 -11.94 -9.81 -10.84
CA ASN A 24 -10.99 -9.01 -10.09
C ASN A 24 -10.98 -7.57 -10.57
N TRP A 25 -11.09 -6.62 -9.63
CA TRP A 25 -10.81 -5.22 -9.94
C TRP A 25 -9.36 -4.92 -9.64
N GLN A 26 -8.68 -4.27 -10.58
CA GLN A 26 -7.28 -3.90 -10.44
C GLN A 26 -7.15 -2.39 -10.53
N SER A 27 -6.27 -1.83 -9.71
CA SER A 27 -5.87 -0.43 -9.78
C SER A 27 -4.35 -0.32 -9.77
N GLU A 28 -3.83 0.62 -10.55
CA GLU A 28 -2.39 0.89 -10.63
C GLU A 28 -2.09 2.29 -10.13
N ILE A 29 -1.01 2.39 -9.35
CA ILE A 29 -0.54 3.64 -8.78
C ILE A 29 0.98 3.69 -8.97
N VAL A 30 1.45 4.77 -9.61
CA VAL A 30 2.88 5.02 -9.80
C VAL A 30 3.30 6.21 -8.93
N GLY A 31 4.43 6.07 -8.25
CA GLY A 31 5.00 7.14 -7.46
C GLY A 31 6.30 6.75 -6.78
N THR A 32 6.90 7.71 -6.08
CA THR A 32 8.11 7.51 -5.29
C THR A 32 7.75 7.22 -3.83
N ILE A 33 8.37 6.21 -3.25
CA ILE A 33 8.15 5.86 -1.84
C ILE A 33 8.71 6.97 -0.95
N GLU A 34 7.85 7.59 -0.14
CA GLU A 34 8.29 8.49 0.93
C GLU A 34 8.62 7.70 2.21
N TRP A 35 7.75 6.77 2.59
CA TRP A 35 7.97 5.89 3.73
C TRP A 35 7.14 4.62 3.66
N LEU A 36 7.63 3.61 4.38
CA LEU A 36 6.93 2.35 4.65
C LEU A 36 7.02 2.07 6.16
N ARG A 37 5.88 1.95 6.85
CA ARG A 37 5.85 1.64 8.29
C ARG A 37 4.52 1.04 8.72
N GLN A 38 4.49 0.47 9.92
CA GLN A 38 3.24 0.09 10.56
C GLN A 38 2.52 1.32 11.11
N GLN A 39 1.20 1.39 10.92
CA GLN A 39 0.34 2.39 11.54
C GLN A 39 -0.91 1.73 12.10
N LYS A 40 -1.43 2.29 13.19
CA LYS A 40 -2.73 1.88 13.73
C LYS A 40 -3.82 2.15 12.72
N THR A 41 -4.77 1.23 12.59
CA THR A 41 -6.02 1.53 11.90
C THR A 41 -6.89 2.39 12.80
N GLY A 42 -7.58 3.37 12.23
CA GLY A 42 -8.67 4.09 12.90
C GLY A 42 -10.01 3.36 12.81
N SER A 43 -10.02 2.10 12.37
CA SER A 43 -11.24 1.34 12.18
C SER A 43 -11.78 0.87 13.53
N TRP A 44 -12.95 1.37 13.91
CA TRP A 44 -13.70 0.93 15.09
C TRP A 44 -14.21 -0.51 14.96
N PHE A 45 -14.35 -1.01 13.73
CA PHE A 45 -14.88 -2.35 13.46
C PHE A 45 -13.82 -3.47 13.58
N THR A 46 -12.52 -3.12 13.60
CA THR A 46 -11.45 -4.12 13.54
C THR A 46 -10.93 -4.44 14.93
N HIS A 47 -11.63 -5.35 15.63
CA HIS A 47 -11.18 -5.89 16.92
C HIS A 47 -9.94 -6.76 16.74
N SER A 48 -8.77 -6.21 17.07
CA SER A 48 -7.58 -7.00 17.37
C SER A 48 -7.34 -6.96 18.89
N LYS A 49 -6.31 -7.67 19.37
CA LYS A 49 -5.88 -7.58 20.77
C LYS A 49 -5.68 -6.11 21.16
N ASP A 50 -6.31 -5.68 22.24
CA ASP A 50 -6.33 -4.31 22.77
C ASP A 50 -6.94 -3.23 21.85
N ASP A 51 -7.87 -3.60 20.95
CA ASP A 51 -8.54 -2.70 19.98
C ASP A 51 -7.56 -1.89 19.10
N LYS A 52 -6.36 -2.43 18.86
CA LYS A 52 -5.29 -1.77 18.11
C LYS A 52 -4.76 -2.66 17.00
N LEU A 53 -5.40 -2.59 15.82
CA LEU A 53 -4.83 -3.27 14.65
C LEU A 53 -3.74 -2.38 14.05
N TRP A 54 -2.56 -2.96 13.84
CA TRP A 54 -1.46 -2.31 13.13
C TRP A 54 -1.33 -2.91 11.74
N LEU A 55 -1.35 -2.05 10.72
CA LEU A 55 -1.18 -2.44 9.33
C LEU A 55 0.05 -1.76 8.75
N TYR A 56 0.76 -2.48 7.87
CA TYR A 56 1.76 -1.85 7.03
C TYR A 56 1.09 -0.87 6.07
N ARG A 57 1.64 0.34 6.00
CA ARG A 57 1.24 1.37 5.05
C ARG A 57 2.46 1.89 4.32
N VAL A 58 2.25 2.21 3.05
CA VAL A 58 3.23 2.89 2.19
C VAL A 58 2.66 4.25 1.81
N ARG A 59 3.46 5.31 1.97
CA ARG A 59 3.15 6.61 1.37
C ARG A 59 3.95 6.78 0.09
N LEU A 60 3.24 7.14 -0.97
CA LEU A 60 3.81 7.50 -2.25
C LEU A 60 3.62 8.99 -2.52
N LYS A 61 4.62 9.60 -3.13
CA LYS A 61 4.51 10.88 -3.82
C LYS A 61 4.39 10.61 -5.32
N LYS A 62 3.27 10.99 -5.92
CA LYS A 62 3.05 10.89 -7.37
C LYS A 62 3.84 11.98 -8.11
N ASP A 63 3.92 11.84 -9.44
CA ASP A 63 4.68 12.76 -10.29
C ASP A 63 4.10 14.19 -10.30
N ASP A 64 2.79 14.34 -10.06
CA ASP A 64 2.11 15.64 -9.88
C ASP A 64 2.27 16.24 -8.47
N GLY A 65 2.99 15.54 -7.58
CA GLY A 65 3.19 15.93 -6.19
C GLY A 65 2.11 15.47 -5.22
N GLU A 66 1.04 14.82 -5.68
CA GLU A 66 0.01 14.25 -4.80
C GLU A 66 0.62 13.20 -3.86
N LEU A 67 0.27 13.28 -2.57
CA LEU A 67 0.62 12.28 -1.58
C LEU A 67 -0.53 11.30 -1.38
N THR A 68 -0.29 10.03 -1.69
CA THR A 68 -1.25 8.96 -1.44
C THR A 68 -0.69 7.95 -0.44
N THR A 69 -1.56 7.37 0.39
CA THR A 69 -1.18 6.37 1.38
C THR A 69 -2.00 5.11 1.16
N LEU A 70 -1.31 4.00 0.92
CA LEU A 70 -1.92 2.70 0.64
C LEU A 70 -1.71 1.76 1.81
N THR A 71 -2.75 0.97 2.11
CA THR A 71 -2.63 -0.17 3.02
C THR A 71 -2.02 -1.33 2.26
N VAL A 72 -0.99 -1.95 2.85
CA VAL A 72 -0.31 -3.11 2.25
C VAL A 72 -1.13 -4.37 2.50
N ASP A 73 -1.47 -5.07 1.43
CA ASP A 73 -2.21 -6.33 1.45
C ASP A 73 -1.47 -7.44 0.67
N PRO A 74 -1.84 -8.72 0.84
CA PRO A 74 -1.14 -9.84 0.20
C PRO A 74 -1.28 -9.94 -1.33
N LEU A 75 -2.31 -9.34 -1.93
CA LEU A 75 -2.56 -9.40 -3.37
C LEU A 75 -1.85 -8.27 -4.13
N MET A 76 -1.36 -7.28 -3.39
CA MET A 76 -0.57 -6.17 -3.90
C MET A 76 0.71 -6.65 -4.58
N ARG A 77 0.95 -6.14 -5.79
CA ARG A 77 2.20 -6.36 -6.55
C ARG A 77 2.96 -5.05 -6.67
N VAL A 78 4.29 -5.15 -6.70
CA VAL A 78 5.17 -3.98 -6.84
C VAL A 78 6.24 -4.24 -7.89
N ASP A 79 6.42 -3.28 -8.77
CA ASP A 79 7.52 -3.19 -9.73
C ASP A 79 8.33 -1.93 -9.42
N VAL A 80 9.65 -2.09 -9.20
CA VAL A 80 10.55 -0.93 -9.10
C VAL A 80 10.87 -0.45 -10.50
N LEU A 81 10.68 0.85 -10.72
CA LEU A 81 10.96 1.52 -11.98
C LEU A 81 12.35 2.14 -11.88
N ASN A 82 13.24 1.78 -12.79
CA ASN A 82 14.60 2.32 -12.89
C ASN A 82 14.60 3.77 -13.39
#